data_AF-A0A0B6ZQ99-F1
#
_entry.id   AF-A0A0B6ZQ99-F1
#
_cell.length_a   1.000
_cell.length_b   1.000
_cell.length_c   1.000
_cell.angle_alpha   90.00
_cell.angle_beta   90.00
_cell.angle_gamma   90.00
#
_symmetry.space_group_name_H-M   'P 1'
#
loop_
_entity.id
_entity.type
_entity.pdbx_description
1 polymer ?
#
loop_
_entity_poly.entity_id
_entity_poly.type
_entity_poly.pdbx_seq_one_letter_code
_entity_poly.pdbx_strand_id
1 'polypeptide(L)'
;MLRGAVKVAILAVVLYKAAETALKFGVHLRYNKHYPGDCRQVKGLDYGSEDLQITQDGIAFITSGIWFQSLPSSFNEFMKTNNIQGNIYLFDFNQQELGARKLKIKPSKGFNLESFHPHGISLLEDRVKGEHLLYVVNHAGENDAVEKFRYLPKTNELVHLKS
;
A
#
# COMPACT_ATOMS: atom_id res chain seq x y z
N MET A 1 18.82 44.28 -27.49
CA MET A 1 19.44 42.93 -27.54
C MET A 1 19.23 42.15 -26.24
N LEU A 2 19.60 42.70 -25.07
CA LEU A 2 19.45 42.01 -23.77
C LEU A 2 18.02 41.54 -23.44
N ARG A 3 17.00 42.38 -23.67
CA ARG A 3 15.58 42.01 -23.46
C ARG A 3 15.10 40.85 -24.34
N GLY A 4 15.67 40.70 -25.54
CA GLY A 4 15.36 39.57 -26.43
C GLY A 4 15.97 38.27 -25.91
N ALA A 5 17.24 38.32 -25.51
CA ALA A 5 17.94 37.17 -24.92
C ALA A 5 17.26 36.65 -23.64
N VAL A 6 16.80 37.56 -22.77
CA VAL A 6 16.07 37.18 -21.54
C VAL A 6 14.77 36.45 -21.84
N LYS A 7 13.98 36.90 -22.83
CA LYS A 7 12.74 36.21 -23.21
C LYS A 7 12.99 34.79 -23.74
N VAL A 8 14.03 34.62 -24.55
CA VAL A 8 14.44 33.31 -25.07
C VAL A 8 14.86 32.38 -23.93
N ALA A 9 15.66 32.88 -22.98
CA ALA A 9 16.09 32.11 -21.82
C ALA A 9 14.91 31.64 -20.95
N ILE A 10 13.94 32.53 -20.68
CA ILE A 10 12.73 32.18 -19.94
C ILE A 10 11.94 31.11 -20.67
N LEU A 11 11.71 31.26 -21.98
CA LEU A 11 10.99 30.28 -22.78
C LEU A 11 11.68 28.90 -22.75
N ALA A 12 13.01 28.87 -22.88
CA ALA A 12 13.77 27.63 -22.82
C ALA A 12 13.61 26.91 -21.48
N VAL A 13 13.63 27.65 -20.35
CA VAL A 13 13.40 27.08 -19.01
C VAL A 13 11.99 26.51 -18.87
N VAL A 14 10.99 27.25 -19.36
CA VAL A 14 9.59 26.78 -19.32
C VAL A 14 9.41 25.51 -20.13
N LEU A 15 9.94 25.45 -21.36
CA LEU A 15 9.86 24.26 -22.21
C LEU A 15 10.61 23.07 -21.59
N TYR A 16 11.80 23.31 -21.02
CA TYR A 16 12.54 22.29 -20.30
C TYR A 16 11.72 21.72 -19.13
N LYS A 17 11.11 22.59 -18.32
CA LYS A 17 10.30 22.16 -17.17
C LYS A 17 9.03 21.43 -17.61
N ALA A 18 8.38 21.86 -18.70
CA ALA A 18 7.24 21.16 -19.26
C ALA A 18 7.62 19.75 -19.75
N ALA A 19 8.73 19.63 -20.49
CA ALA A 19 9.24 18.35 -20.96
C ALA A 19 9.67 17.44 -19.80
N GLU A 20 10.42 17.97 -18.83
CA GLU A 20 10.83 17.24 -17.62
C GLU A 20 9.61 16.70 -16.87
N THR A 21 8.57 17.53 -16.71
CA THR A 21 7.31 17.15 -16.06
C THR A 21 6.58 16.06 -16.83
N ALA A 22 6.44 16.22 -18.15
CA ALA A 22 5.81 15.23 -19.03
C ALA A 22 6.53 13.86 -18.96
N LEU A 23 7.87 13.88 -18.91
CA LEU A 23 8.68 12.67 -18.75
C LEU A 23 8.47 12.03 -17.37
N LYS A 24 8.46 12.80 -16.28
CA LYS A 24 8.21 12.30 -14.92
C LYS A 24 6.82 11.67 -14.75
N PHE A 25 5.81 12.25 -15.39
CA PHE A 25 4.44 11.68 -15.39
C PHE A 25 4.26 10.53 -16.39
N GLY A 26 5.32 10.14 -17.13
CA GLY A 26 5.26 8.99 -18.02
C GLY A 26 4.32 9.13 -19.21
N VAL A 27 3.98 10.35 -19.65
CA VAL A 27 2.99 10.57 -20.75
C VAL A 27 3.41 9.97 -22.09
N HIS A 28 4.70 9.63 -22.22
CA HIS A 28 5.31 9.03 -23.39
C HIS A 28 5.32 7.49 -23.34
N LEU A 29 5.00 6.90 -22.18
CA LEU A 29 5.01 5.46 -21.99
C LEU A 29 3.89 4.80 -22.80
N ARG A 30 4.22 3.67 -23.41
CA ARG A 30 3.25 2.79 -24.09
C ARG A 30 3.32 1.43 -23.44
N TYR A 31 2.17 0.89 -23.05
CA TYR A 31 2.07 -0.41 -22.43
C TYR A 31 1.70 -1.46 -23.49
N ASN A 32 2.57 -2.44 -23.68
CA ASN A 32 2.27 -3.59 -24.51
C ASN A 32 1.54 -4.64 -23.69
N LYS A 33 0.58 -5.33 -24.30
CA LYS A 33 -0.17 -6.39 -23.63
C LYS A 33 0.74 -7.61 -23.47
N HIS A 34 0.94 -8.03 -22.23
CA HIS A 34 1.57 -9.31 -21.89
C HIS A 34 0.52 -10.24 -21.29
N TYR A 35 0.54 -11.50 -21.70
CA TYR A 35 -0.40 -12.53 -21.24
C TYR A 35 0.38 -13.60 -20.48
N PRO A 36 0.43 -13.54 -19.14
CA PRO A 36 1.18 -14.49 -18.33
C PRO A 36 0.48 -15.86 -18.18
N GLY A 37 -0.73 -16.02 -18.74
CA GLY A 37 -1.59 -17.18 -18.58
C GLY A 37 -2.98 -16.78 -18.11
N ASP A 38 -3.73 -17.73 -17.56
CA ASP A 38 -5.05 -17.46 -17.00
C ASP A 38 -4.96 -16.58 -15.75
N CYS A 39 -5.67 -15.46 -15.77
CA CYS A 39 -5.75 -14.53 -14.65
C CYS A 39 -7.15 -14.54 -14.04
N ARG A 40 -7.22 -14.41 -12.72
CA ARG A 40 -8.47 -14.22 -11.99
C ARG A 40 -8.32 -13.12 -10.95
N GLN A 41 -9.40 -12.39 -10.72
CA GLN A 41 -9.46 -11.44 -9.62
C GLN A 41 -9.58 -12.18 -8.29
N VAL A 42 -8.79 -11.78 -7.29
CA VAL A 42 -8.93 -12.26 -5.91
C VAL A 42 -10.12 -11.55 -5.27
N LYS A 43 -11.11 -12.32 -4.81
CA LYS A 43 -12.28 -11.78 -4.10
C LYS A 43 -11.89 -11.31 -2.70
N GLY A 44 -12.58 -10.29 -2.19
CA GLY A 44 -12.39 -9.77 -0.81
C GLY A 44 -11.36 -8.65 -0.67
N LEU A 45 -10.82 -8.15 -1.78
CA LEU A 45 -9.90 -6.99 -1.85
C LEU A 45 -10.44 -5.95 -2.82
N ASP A 46 -11.30 -5.08 -2.32
CA ASP A 46 -12.01 -4.11 -3.16
C ASP A 46 -11.36 -2.71 -3.16
N TYR A 47 -10.46 -2.43 -2.21
CA TYR A 47 -9.97 -1.07 -1.91
C TYR A 47 -8.44 -0.96 -1.92
N GLY A 48 -7.83 -1.45 -3.00
CA GLY A 48 -6.39 -1.39 -3.23
C GLY A 48 -5.62 -2.53 -2.53
N SER A 49 -4.46 -2.84 -3.09
CA SER A 49 -3.55 -3.88 -2.63
C SER A 49 -2.12 -3.46 -2.98
N GLU A 50 -1.69 -2.32 -2.44
CA GLU A 50 -0.48 -1.61 -2.88
C GLU A 50 0.78 -2.44 -2.64
N ASP A 51 0.87 -3.12 -1.49
CA ASP A 51 1.99 -4.00 -1.16
C ASP A 51 1.51 -5.34 -0.56
N LEU A 52 2.34 -6.37 -0.70
CA LEU A 52 2.12 -7.70 -0.15
C LEU A 52 3.42 -8.42 0.14
N GLN A 53 3.38 -9.34 1.11
CA GLN A 53 4.49 -10.26 1.42
C GLN A 53 3.97 -11.68 1.54
N ILE A 54 4.73 -12.64 1.04
CA ILE A 54 4.36 -14.05 0.97
C ILE A 54 5.28 -14.85 1.88
N THR A 55 4.71 -15.65 2.76
CA THR A 55 5.46 -16.63 3.57
C THR A 55 5.97 -17.76 2.69
N GLN A 56 6.94 -18.53 3.19
CA GLN A 56 7.42 -19.71 2.47
C GLN A 56 6.35 -20.78 2.27
N ASP A 57 5.37 -20.83 3.18
CA ASP A 57 4.25 -21.78 3.12
C ASP A 57 3.09 -21.30 2.23
N GLY A 58 3.23 -20.17 1.55
CA GLY A 58 2.24 -19.67 0.58
C GLY A 58 1.10 -18.88 1.21
N ILE A 59 1.33 -18.21 2.35
CA ILE A 59 0.38 -17.25 2.92
C ILE A 59 0.82 -15.84 2.50
N ALA A 60 -0.04 -15.11 1.80
CA ALA A 60 0.18 -13.70 1.48
C ALA A 60 -0.52 -12.79 2.51
N PHE A 61 0.24 -11.84 3.05
CA PHE A 61 -0.27 -10.69 3.79
C PHE A 61 -0.32 -9.48 2.87
N ILE A 62 -1.48 -8.84 2.77
CA ILE A 62 -1.75 -7.79 1.78
C ILE A 62 -2.26 -6.55 2.52
N THR A 63 -1.64 -5.40 2.33
CA THR A 63 -2.12 -4.13 2.89
C THR A 63 -3.20 -3.53 1.98
N SER A 64 -4.23 -2.95 2.58
CA SER A 64 -5.36 -2.38 1.84
C SER A 64 -6.00 -1.23 2.61
N GLY A 65 -6.63 -0.30 1.89
CA GLY A 65 -7.24 0.90 2.47
C GLY A 65 -6.22 1.99 2.84
N ILE A 66 -5.16 2.14 2.05
CA ILE A 66 -4.18 3.22 2.21
C ILE A 66 -4.85 4.60 2.17
N TRP A 67 -4.39 5.50 3.03
CA TRP A 67 -4.77 6.90 3.03
C TRP A 67 -3.64 7.77 3.58
N PHE A 68 -3.41 8.94 2.98
CA PHE A 68 -2.49 9.97 3.47
C PHE A 68 -2.90 11.36 2.94
N GLN A 69 -2.47 12.42 3.63
CA GLN A 69 -3.01 13.78 3.44
C GLN A 69 -2.81 14.37 2.03
N SER A 70 -1.75 13.97 1.31
CA SER A 70 -1.47 14.47 -0.04
C SER A 70 -2.31 13.81 -1.14
N LEU A 71 -3.21 12.87 -0.80
CA LEU A 71 -4.14 12.29 -1.76
C LEU A 71 -5.18 13.32 -2.24
N PRO A 72 -5.62 13.23 -3.51
CA PRO A 72 -6.62 14.15 -4.07
C PRO A 72 -7.92 14.17 -3.26
N SER A 73 -8.60 15.32 -3.21
CA SER A 73 -9.88 15.47 -2.51
C SER A 73 -10.94 14.46 -2.95
N SER A 74 -10.96 14.10 -4.24
CA SER A 74 -11.86 13.07 -4.77
C SER A 74 -11.58 11.67 -4.21
N PHE A 75 -10.31 11.35 -3.94
CA PHE A 75 -9.94 10.10 -3.28
C PHE A 75 -10.37 10.12 -1.81
N ASN A 76 -10.18 11.25 -1.12
CA ASN A 76 -10.64 11.43 0.26
C ASN A 76 -12.16 11.25 0.39
N GLU A 77 -12.92 11.80 -0.57
CA GLU A 77 -14.37 11.61 -0.65
C GLU A 77 -14.74 10.15 -0.93
N PHE A 78 -14.06 9.49 -1.88
CA PHE A 78 -14.25 8.08 -2.17
C PHE A 78 -14.05 7.19 -0.94
N MET A 79 -12.98 7.42 -0.17
CA MET A 79 -12.68 6.68 1.06
C MET A 79 -13.78 6.84 2.12
N LYS A 80 -14.25 8.08 2.31
CA LYS A 80 -15.31 8.40 3.27
C LYS A 80 -16.65 7.79 2.88
N THR A 81 -17.07 7.97 1.62
CA THR A 81 -18.36 7.48 1.11
C THR A 81 -18.48 5.97 1.18
N ASN A 82 -17.38 5.25 0.97
CA ASN A 82 -17.34 3.79 1.02
C ASN A 82 -16.95 3.23 2.40
N ASN A 83 -16.79 4.08 3.42
CA ASN A 83 -16.38 3.72 4.77
C ASN A 83 -15.15 2.78 4.78
N ILE A 84 -14.15 3.13 3.97
CA ILE A 84 -12.97 2.30 3.78
C ILE A 84 -12.05 2.47 4.99
N GLN A 85 -11.74 1.36 5.66
CA GLN A 85 -10.80 1.32 6.77
C GLN A 85 -9.57 0.52 6.37
N GLY A 86 -8.40 1.05 6.72
CA GLY A 86 -7.13 0.36 6.52
C GLY A 86 -7.10 -0.98 7.24
N ASN A 87 -6.58 -2.01 6.56
CA ASN A 87 -6.38 -3.32 7.16
C ASN A 87 -5.32 -4.16 6.45
N ILE A 88 -5.01 -5.30 7.04
CA ILE A 88 -4.16 -6.33 6.47
C ILE A 88 -5.04 -7.55 6.18
N TYR A 89 -4.92 -8.08 4.97
CA TYR A 89 -5.68 -9.22 4.49
C TYR A 89 -4.76 -10.42 4.36
N LEU A 90 -5.33 -11.61 4.55
CA LEU A 90 -4.67 -12.87 4.33
C LEU A 90 -5.25 -13.53 3.09
N PHE A 91 -4.38 -13.94 2.18
CA PHE A 91 -4.71 -14.83 1.07
C PHE A 91 -3.83 -16.07 1.15
N ASP A 92 -4.44 -17.26 1.11
CA ASP A 92 -3.71 -18.53 1.17
C ASP A 92 -3.67 -19.16 -0.23
N PHE A 93 -2.46 -19.30 -0.79
CA PHE A 93 -2.26 -19.90 -2.11
C PHE A 93 -2.63 -21.39 -2.16
N ASN A 94 -2.78 -22.04 -1.01
CA ASN A 94 -3.25 -23.42 -0.89
C ASN A 94 -4.79 -23.52 -0.71
N GLN A 95 -5.46 -22.40 -0.39
CA GLN A 95 -6.93 -22.30 -0.18
C GLN A 95 -7.51 -21.12 -0.97
N GLN A 96 -7.22 -21.13 -2.27
CA GLN A 96 -7.46 -20.04 -3.22
C GLN A 96 -8.94 -19.64 -3.37
N GLU A 97 -9.83 -20.59 -3.14
CA GLU A 97 -11.29 -20.47 -3.21
C GLU A 97 -11.87 -19.59 -2.09
N LEU A 98 -11.16 -19.46 -0.96
CA LEU A 98 -11.58 -18.62 0.16
C LEU A 98 -11.42 -17.11 -0.13
N GLY A 99 -10.68 -16.76 -1.17
CA GLY A 99 -10.32 -15.38 -1.46
C GLY A 99 -9.45 -14.75 -0.36
N ALA A 100 -9.28 -13.44 -0.45
CA ALA A 100 -8.60 -12.68 0.58
C ALA A 100 -9.55 -12.38 1.74
N ARG A 101 -9.06 -12.55 2.97
CA ARG A 101 -9.83 -12.39 4.20
C ARG A 101 -9.20 -11.34 5.09
N LYS A 102 -9.99 -10.34 5.50
CA LYS A 102 -9.57 -9.31 6.44
C LYS A 102 -9.11 -9.96 7.75
N LEU A 103 -7.90 -9.64 8.21
CA LEU A 103 -7.40 -10.15 9.48
C LEU A 103 -7.97 -9.32 10.63
N LYS A 104 -8.31 -10.00 11.72
CA LYS A 104 -8.65 -9.32 12.96
C LYS A 104 -7.37 -8.88 13.66
N ILE A 105 -7.29 -7.59 13.98
CA ILE A 105 -6.16 -6.99 14.67
C ILE A 105 -6.52 -6.79 16.15
N LYS A 106 -5.67 -7.29 17.04
CA LYS A 106 -5.71 -7.03 18.49
C LYS A 106 -4.79 -5.84 18.78
N PRO A 107 -5.34 -4.63 19.04
CA PRO A 107 -4.53 -3.44 19.26
C PRO A 107 -3.82 -3.50 20.61
N SER A 108 -2.63 -2.93 20.70
CA SER A 108 -1.97 -2.63 21.98
C SER A 108 -2.39 -1.25 22.48
N LYS A 109 -2.05 -0.91 23.73
CA LYS A 109 -2.24 0.44 24.26
C LYS A 109 -1.50 1.46 23.37
N GLY A 110 -2.22 2.46 22.89
CA GLY A 110 -1.68 3.55 22.06
C GLY A 110 -1.78 3.32 20.54
N PHE A 111 -2.19 2.13 20.10
CA PHE A 111 -2.46 1.87 18.68
C PHE A 111 -3.96 2.01 18.41
N ASN A 112 -4.32 2.95 17.52
CA ASN A 112 -5.71 3.20 17.13
C ASN A 112 -5.99 2.65 15.72
N LEU A 113 -6.94 1.71 15.63
CA LEU A 113 -7.36 1.10 14.37
C LEU A 113 -8.09 2.09 13.45
N GLU A 114 -8.74 3.11 13.98
CA GLU A 114 -9.46 4.12 13.18
C GLU A 114 -8.52 5.03 12.40
N SER A 115 -7.28 5.18 12.86
CA SER A 115 -6.22 5.94 12.20
C SER A 115 -5.17 5.04 11.54
N PHE A 116 -5.48 3.75 11.37
CA PHE A 116 -4.57 2.80 10.73
C PHE A 116 -4.74 2.86 9.21
N HIS A 117 -3.71 3.34 8.53
CA HIS A 117 -3.65 3.48 7.08
C HIS A 117 -2.40 2.76 6.56
N PRO A 118 -2.47 1.43 6.37
CA PRO A 118 -1.31 0.63 6.01
C PRO A 118 -0.88 0.89 4.57
N HIS A 119 0.42 0.90 4.35
CA HIS A 119 1.06 1.09 3.05
C HIS A 119 2.02 -0.08 2.79
N GLY A 120 3.34 0.16 2.75
CA GLY A 120 4.33 -0.91 2.60
C GLY A 120 4.33 -1.92 3.76
N ILE A 121 4.69 -3.16 3.45
CA ILE A 121 4.75 -4.28 4.41
C ILE A 121 6.00 -5.13 4.19
N SER A 122 6.62 -5.54 5.30
CA SER A 122 7.72 -6.51 5.30
C SER A 122 7.43 -7.64 6.28
N LEU A 123 7.87 -8.85 5.92
CA LEU A 123 7.68 -10.06 6.70
C LEU A 123 9.04 -10.57 7.21
N LEU A 124 9.10 -10.88 8.50
CA LEU A 124 10.17 -11.66 9.11
C LEU A 124 9.61 -12.99 9.62
N GLU A 125 10.08 -14.08 9.03
CA GLU A 125 9.82 -15.45 9.49
C GLU A 125 10.92 -15.89 10.47
N ASP A 126 10.67 -15.76 11.76
CA ASP A 126 11.58 -16.28 12.80
C ASP A 126 11.36 -17.80 12.93
N ARG A 127 12.14 -18.56 12.17
CA ARG A 127 12.08 -20.03 12.17
C ARG A 127 12.50 -20.66 13.50
N VAL A 128 13.30 -19.98 14.32
CA VAL A 128 13.74 -20.51 15.61
C VAL A 128 12.60 -20.44 16.61
N LYS A 129 11.83 -19.36 16.60
CA LYS A 129 10.68 -19.16 17.50
C LYS A 129 9.35 -19.61 16.90
N GLY A 130 9.31 -19.90 15.61
CA GLY A 130 8.08 -20.20 14.86
C GLY A 130 7.16 -18.97 14.76
N GLU A 131 7.72 -17.77 14.74
CA GLU A 131 6.95 -16.51 14.70
C GLU A 131 6.96 -15.87 13.32
N HIS A 132 5.84 -15.25 12.95
CA HIS A 132 5.72 -14.39 11.78
C HIS A 132 5.51 -12.97 12.27
N LEU A 133 6.48 -12.10 11.98
CA LEU A 133 6.43 -10.70 12.35
C LEU A 133 6.23 -9.85 11.09
N LEU A 134 5.18 -9.02 11.11
CA LEU A 134 4.90 -8.06 10.05
C LEU A 134 5.34 -6.67 10.52
N TYR A 135 6.03 -5.96 9.65
CA TYR A 135 6.43 -4.57 9.81
C TYR A 135 5.71 -3.76 8.75
N VAL A 136 4.82 -2.86 9.18
CA VAL A 136 3.85 -2.23 8.30
C VAL A 136 3.98 -0.72 8.43
N VAL A 137 4.24 -0.05 7.31
CA VAL A 137 4.20 1.40 7.24
C VAL A 137 2.76 1.86 7.49
N ASN A 138 2.58 2.79 8.42
CA ASN A 138 1.30 3.36 8.79
C ASN A 138 1.35 4.88 8.70
N HIS A 139 0.40 5.47 7.95
CA HIS A 139 0.20 6.90 7.84
C HIS A 139 -0.87 7.38 8.84
N ALA A 140 -0.50 7.54 10.11
CA ALA A 140 -1.40 7.93 11.19
C ALA A 140 -1.58 9.45 11.28
N GLY A 141 -2.31 10.03 10.31
CA GLY A 141 -2.50 11.48 10.22
C GLY A 141 -1.25 12.18 9.69
N GLU A 142 -0.63 13.04 10.49
CA GLU A 142 0.61 13.76 10.12
C GLU A 142 1.88 12.96 10.47
N ASN A 143 1.75 11.82 11.17
CA ASN A 143 2.89 11.02 11.60
C ASN A 143 2.94 9.71 10.84
N ASP A 144 4.13 9.39 10.34
CA ASP A 144 4.45 8.06 9.80
C ASP A 144 5.03 7.18 10.90
N ALA A 145 4.61 5.92 10.92
CA ALA A 145 5.11 4.91 11.84
C ALA A 145 5.38 3.59 11.11
N VAL A 146 6.18 2.74 11.74
CA VAL A 146 6.28 1.32 11.38
C VAL A 146 5.64 0.52 12.52
N GLU A 147 4.47 -0.02 12.24
CA GLU A 147 3.71 -0.83 13.18
C GLU A 147 4.19 -2.28 13.10
N LYS A 148 4.38 -2.89 14.27
CA LYS A 148 4.85 -4.28 14.35
C LYS A 148 3.71 -5.17 14.77
N PHE A 149 3.45 -6.22 14.00
CA PHE A 149 2.44 -7.22 14.33
C PHE A 149 3.05 -8.60 14.44
N ARG A 150 2.56 -9.40 15.39
CA ARG A 150 2.75 -10.84 15.40
C ARG A 150 1.52 -11.51 14.80
N TYR A 151 1.72 -12.37 13.82
CA TYR A 151 0.66 -13.22 13.30
C TYR A 151 0.48 -14.49 14.13
N LEU A 152 -0.78 -14.84 14.39
CA LEU A 152 -1.19 -16.03 15.14
C LEU A 152 -1.86 -17.03 14.17
N PRO A 153 -1.13 -18.04 13.66
CA PRO A 153 -1.65 -18.97 12.65
C PRO A 153 -2.91 -19.73 13.09
N LYS A 154 -3.02 -20.04 14.39
CA LYS A 154 -4.17 -20.78 14.94
C LYS A 154 -5.49 -20.02 14.88
N THR A 155 -5.45 -18.69 14.95
CA THR A 155 -6.66 -17.86 14.99
C THR A 155 -6.83 -16.97 13.77
N ASN A 156 -5.83 -16.92 12.86
CA ASN A 156 -5.76 -15.95 11.78
C ASN A 156 -5.95 -14.50 12.30
N GLU A 157 -5.24 -14.16 13.37
CA GLU A 157 -5.28 -12.83 13.99
C GLU A 157 -3.89 -12.21 14.00
N LEU A 158 -3.86 -10.88 14.02
CA LEU A 158 -2.66 -10.08 14.22
C LEU A 158 -2.68 -9.47 15.62
N VAL A 159 -1.58 -9.56 16.34
CA VAL A 159 -1.37 -8.87 17.62
C VAL A 159 -0.42 -7.73 17.40
N HIS A 160 -0.88 -6.51 17.63
CA HIS A 160 -0.01 -5.34 17.58
C HIS A 160 0.98 -5.40 18.75
N LEU A 161 2.27 -5.25 18.44
CA LEU A 161 3.35 -5.24 19.41
C LEU A 161 3.78 -3.79 19.59
N LYS A 162 3.64 -3.30 20.81
CA LYS A 162 4.12 -1.96 21.16
C LYS A 162 5.64 -1.91 20.98
N SER A 163 6.11 -0.88 20.27
CA SER A 163 7.52 -0.46 20.26
C SER A 163 7.95 0.08 21.63
#